data_AF-A0A7X0A1D5-F1
#
_entry.id   AF-A0A7X0A1D5-F1
#
_cell.length_a   1.000
_cell.length_b   1.000
_cell.length_c   1.000
_cell.angle_alpha   90.00
_cell.angle_beta   90.00
_cell.angle_gamma   90.00
#
_symmetry.space_group_name_H-M   'P 1'
#
loop_
_entity.id
_entity.type
_entity.pdbx_description
1 polymer ?
#
loop_
_entity_poly.entity_id
_entity_poly.type
_entity_poly.pdbx_seq_one_letter_code
_entity_poly.pdbx_strand_id
1 'polypeptide(L)'
;MKVMSVLLYPTKTGKLLLLVGLFIFFSPVVLRAQNLFLEKIDICDTASFCMDCGSPRATCAQFTIDQLCDKINRKYMLTEARGSLTFQVLVEPSGFPCVLSYTDITNSPLTADLIRLLNGCIWKPAKVNGKPVSASVNINFKIGNARITGEMQRMDLSELKPPGNPTIYNKNAVYNNPSLKNYEFTTWTKYNSPLPDNIGQACAVDKADVLWYATAKGLTRFDGKTFDPVNEYNSPFNAETAVRDIMIDKENSKWVCIDNTIYKNTDAGWQIYDFKKFLAAGVSHILTSKNGELLFTTKSGLVVVRKDKVVVINKKSMPLLPSSNIYYAFVDSRKRIWIGTSKGSIMIDGDTLPTTFNTFGTPLKNECISGATEDENGNIYFSLVSIDKGAPDDDNEGLAVLRLDGSWTHYNDKNSGLPSNHINSMLYDKFERVLWMGTEKSGLVRFNLNNGWENYHNNNSQMPGFNISQLAQDSKGVLWVTTANGLLRIRKN
;
A
#
# COMPACT_ATOMS: atom_id res chain seq x y z
N MET A 1 28.62 76.08 -30.66
CA MET A 1 27.17 76.41 -30.75
C MET A 1 26.59 76.35 -29.33
N LYS A 2 25.81 77.36 -28.97
CA LYS A 2 25.43 77.83 -27.62
C LYS A 2 24.30 77.00 -26.95
N VAL A 3 24.36 76.95 -25.59
CA VAL A 3 23.27 77.20 -24.59
C VAL A 3 22.15 76.13 -24.50
N MET A 4 21.94 75.39 -23.40
CA MET A 4 21.45 75.68 -22.01
C MET A 4 19.94 75.37 -21.84
N SER A 5 19.65 74.61 -20.77
CA SER A 5 18.42 74.57 -19.92
C SER A 5 17.05 74.19 -20.52
N VAL A 6 16.31 73.30 -19.82
CA VAL A 6 15.13 73.62 -18.99
C VAL A 6 14.53 72.35 -18.34
N LEU A 7 14.10 72.50 -17.08
CA LEU A 7 13.37 71.56 -16.22
C LEU A 7 11.94 71.24 -16.73
N LEU A 8 11.36 70.12 -16.29
CA LEU A 8 10.11 70.01 -15.48
C LEU A 8 9.40 68.66 -15.70
N TYR A 9 9.14 67.94 -14.61
CA TYR A 9 8.08 66.92 -14.49
C TYR A 9 6.71 67.62 -14.39
N PRO A 10 5.58 66.99 -14.80
CA PRO A 10 4.73 66.33 -13.80
C PRO A 10 3.86 65.13 -14.28
N THR A 11 3.72 64.14 -13.38
CA THR A 11 2.50 63.40 -12.96
C THR A 11 1.50 62.78 -13.97
N LYS A 12 1.28 61.45 -13.88
CA LYS A 12 0.07 60.76 -13.34
C LYS A 12 -0.10 59.34 -13.92
N THR A 13 -0.01 58.36 -13.01
CA THR A 13 -0.84 57.12 -12.91
C THR A 13 -1.25 56.37 -14.19
N GLY A 14 -0.69 55.16 -14.36
CA GLY A 14 -1.26 54.11 -15.19
C GLY A 14 -0.56 52.77 -14.93
N LYS A 15 -1.26 51.86 -14.25
CA LYS A 15 -0.83 50.49 -13.92
C LYS A 15 -0.36 49.75 -15.19
N LEU A 16 0.88 49.27 -15.20
CA LEU A 16 1.33 48.27 -16.17
C LEU A 16 1.03 46.88 -15.61
N LEU A 17 -0.06 46.27 -16.09
CA LEU A 17 -0.31 44.84 -15.89
C LEU A 17 0.78 44.07 -16.64
N LEU A 18 1.73 43.49 -15.91
CA LEU A 18 2.60 42.45 -16.44
C LEU A 18 1.80 41.13 -16.42
N LEU A 19 1.14 40.82 -17.53
CA LEU A 19 0.62 39.48 -17.83
C LEU A 19 1.84 38.58 -18.09
N VAL A 20 2.40 38.01 -17.02
CA VAL A 20 3.32 36.88 -17.13
C VAL A 20 2.45 35.69 -17.54
N GLY A 21 2.37 35.46 -18.85
CA GLY A 21 1.80 34.23 -19.40
C GLY A 21 2.62 33.06 -18.89
N LEU A 22 2.10 32.36 -17.88
CA LEU A 22 2.61 31.07 -17.42
C LEU A 22 2.30 30.07 -18.54
N PHE A 23 3.20 29.94 -19.51
CA PHE A 23 3.21 28.79 -20.40
C PHE A 23 3.60 27.57 -19.56
N ILE A 24 2.60 26.93 -18.96
CA ILE A 24 2.73 25.56 -18.44
C ILE A 24 2.94 24.69 -19.67
N PHE A 25 4.20 24.49 -20.05
CA PHE A 25 4.56 23.33 -20.84
C PHE A 25 4.19 22.12 -20.00
N PHE A 26 3.03 21.52 -20.29
CA PHE A 26 2.81 20.09 -20.04
C PHE A 26 3.86 19.34 -20.85
N SER A 27 5.06 19.21 -20.31
CA SER A 27 5.98 18.21 -20.79
C SER A 27 5.31 16.88 -20.46
N PRO A 28 4.95 16.04 -21.44
CA PRO A 28 4.54 14.68 -21.11
C PRO A 28 5.70 14.10 -20.30
N VAL A 29 5.39 13.53 -19.14
CA VAL A 29 6.40 12.84 -18.33
C VAL A 29 7.02 11.78 -19.24
N VAL A 30 8.18 12.11 -19.82
CA VAL A 30 9.03 11.15 -20.50
C VAL A 30 9.61 10.34 -19.35
N LEU A 31 8.90 9.27 -18.98
CA LEU A 31 9.44 8.21 -18.15
C LEU A 31 10.78 7.83 -18.79
N ARG A 32 11.90 8.25 -18.17
CA ARG A 32 13.23 7.84 -18.60
C ARG A 32 13.34 6.33 -18.42
N ALA A 33 14.17 5.70 -19.26
CA ALA A 33 14.38 4.27 -19.33
C ALA A 33 14.35 3.61 -17.94
N GLN A 34 13.33 2.79 -17.71
CA GLN A 34 13.25 1.93 -16.54
C GLN A 34 12.89 0.53 -17.01
N ASN A 35 13.78 -0.41 -16.70
CA ASN A 35 13.43 -1.82 -16.75
C ASN A 35 12.33 -2.04 -15.72
N LEU A 36 11.21 -2.60 -16.16
CA LEU A 36 10.04 -2.80 -15.31
C LEU A 36 10.24 -3.96 -14.36
N PHE A 37 10.90 -5.02 -14.82
CA PHE A 37 11.06 -6.25 -14.06
C PHE A 37 12.47 -6.39 -13.46
N LEU A 38 12.58 -7.23 -12.44
CA LEU A 38 13.81 -7.40 -11.66
C LEU A 38 14.98 -7.89 -12.51
N GLU A 39 14.74 -8.87 -13.39
CA GLU A 39 15.77 -9.44 -14.26
C GLU A 39 15.92 -8.57 -15.51
N LYS A 40 17.15 -8.10 -15.74
CA LYS A 40 17.49 -7.14 -16.80
C LYS A 40 18.35 -7.81 -17.86
N ILE A 41 18.19 -7.37 -19.10
CA ILE A 41 19.05 -7.77 -20.22
C ILE A 41 19.75 -6.51 -20.72
N ASP A 42 21.03 -6.36 -20.39
CA ASP A 42 21.86 -5.22 -20.78
C ASP A 42 22.42 -5.37 -22.20
N ILE A 43 21.55 -5.69 -23.17
CA ILE A 43 21.90 -5.87 -24.59
C ILE A 43 21.19 -4.83 -25.48
N CYS A 44 20.11 -4.21 -24.99
CA CYS A 44 19.33 -3.28 -25.78
C CYS A 44 19.96 -1.87 -25.77
N ASP A 45 20.45 -1.40 -26.93
CA ASP A 45 21.06 -0.08 -27.10
C ASP A 45 20.01 1.05 -27.21
N THR A 46 19.37 1.44 -26.11
CA THR A 46 18.58 2.70 -26.08
C THR A 46 18.60 3.40 -24.73
N ALA A 47 18.83 4.72 -24.74
CA ALA A 47 18.86 5.56 -23.53
C ALA A 47 17.46 6.06 -23.08
N SER A 48 16.42 5.94 -23.92
CA SER A 48 15.06 6.41 -23.61
C SER A 48 13.99 5.79 -24.52
N PHE A 49 12.87 5.36 -23.94
CA PHE A 49 11.68 4.88 -24.64
C PHE A 49 10.42 5.26 -23.83
N CYS A 50 9.25 5.27 -24.48
CA CYS A 50 7.97 5.47 -23.81
C CYS A 50 7.30 4.12 -23.44
N MET A 51 6.46 4.11 -22.41
CA MET A 51 5.74 2.90 -21.99
C MET A 51 4.39 2.78 -22.70
N ASP A 52 4.21 1.74 -23.53
CA ASP A 52 3.00 1.42 -24.33
C ASP A 52 2.34 2.66 -24.98
N CYS A 53 3.14 3.60 -25.47
CA CYS A 53 2.67 4.88 -26.01
C CYS A 53 2.42 4.86 -27.52
N GLY A 54 1.85 5.95 -28.04
CA GLY A 54 1.65 6.19 -29.46
C GLY A 54 0.26 5.85 -29.98
N SER A 55 -0.03 6.31 -31.20
CA SER A 55 -1.22 5.99 -31.98
C SER A 55 -0.83 5.91 -33.47
N PRO A 56 -0.68 4.69 -34.05
CA PRO A 56 -0.82 3.39 -33.39
C PRO A 56 0.28 3.09 -32.37
N ARG A 57 -0.02 2.24 -31.39
CA ARG A 57 0.94 1.69 -30.41
C ARG A 57 1.80 0.59 -31.05
N ALA A 58 2.95 0.33 -30.43
CA ALA A 58 3.80 -0.79 -30.83
C ALA A 58 3.06 -2.12 -30.65
N THR A 59 3.12 -2.98 -31.66
CA THR A 59 2.31 -4.21 -31.66
C THR A 59 2.96 -5.37 -32.40
N CYS A 60 2.77 -6.56 -31.86
CA CYS A 60 3.02 -7.84 -32.51
C CYS A 60 1.65 -8.50 -32.75
N ALA A 61 1.43 -9.13 -33.91
CA ALA A 61 0.16 -9.78 -34.17
C ALA A 61 -0.07 -10.93 -33.18
N GLN A 62 -1.29 -11.07 -32.62
CA GLN A 62 -1.61 -12.14 -31.67
C GLN A 62 -1.30 -13.52 -32.27
N PHE A 63 -1.61 -13.72 -33.55
CA PHE A 63 -1.26 -14.93 -34.30
C PHE A 63 0.23 -15.27 -34.23
N THR A 64 1.13 -14.28 -34.27
CA THR A 64 2.58 -14.49 -34.13
C THR A 64 2.95 -14.97 -32.72
N ILE A 65 2.28 -14.42 -31.69
CA ILE A 65 2.47 -14.82 -30.28
C ILE A 65 1.96 -16.26 -30.07
N ASP A 66 0.83 -16.60 -30.67
CA ASP A 66 0.27 -17.96 -30.61
C ASP A 66 1.22 -18.97 -31.27
N GLN A 67 1.77 -18.65 -32.44
CA GLN A 67 2.78 -19.48 -33.12
C GLN A 67 4.06 -19.66 -32.29
N LEU A 68 4.48 -18.64 -31.54
CA LEU A 68 5.59 -18.71 -30.61
C LEU A 68 5.25 -19.69 -29.47
N CYS A 69 4.07 -19.57 -28.87
CA CYS A 69 3.60 -20.47 -27.82
C CYS A 69 3.52 -21.92 -28.30
N ASP A 70 3.04 -22.16 -29.53
CA ASP A 70 3.00 -23.49 -30.13
C ASP A 70 4.40 -24.12 -30.26
N LYS A 71 5.43 -23.33 -30.59
CA LYS A 71 6.81 -23.82 -30.62
C LYS A 71 7.29 -24.24 -29.23
N ILE A 72 6.93 -23.49 -28.19
CA ILE A 72 7.25 -23.83 -26.80
C ILE A 72 6.48 -25.08 -26.36
N ASN A 73 5.18 -25.14 -26.61
CA ASN A 73 4.32 -26.28 -26.27
C ASN A 73 4.77 -27.60 -26.93
N ARG A 74 5.40 -27.55 -28.11
CA ARG A 74 5.98 -28.74 -28.76
C ARG A 74 7.34 -29.13 -28.20
N LYS A 75 8.08 -28.18 -27.62
CA LYS A 75 9.44 -28.39 -27.12
C LYS A 75 9.47 -28.81 -25.65
N TYR A 76 8.55 -28.30 -24.83
CA TYR A 76 8.54 -28.49 -23.40
C TYR A 76 7.29 -29.24 -22.93
N MET A 77 7.48 -30.21 -22.04
CA MET A 77 6.38 -30.84 -21.32
C MET A 77 6.01 -29.96 -20.11
N LEU A 78 4.84 -29.32 -20.16
CA LEU A 78 4.39 -28.35 -19.16
C LEU A 78 3.30 -28.91 -18.24
N THR A 79 3.18 -30.23 -18.12
CA THR A 79 2.12 -30.91 -17.36
C THR A 79 2.08 -30.53 -15.89
N GLU A 80 3.25 -30.31 -15.28
CA GLU A 80 3.40 -29.92 -13.88
C GLU A 80 3.73 -28.43 -13.71
N ALA A 81 4.05 -27.73 -14.80
CA ALA A 81 4.40 -26.32 -14.77
C ALA A 81 3.14 -25.46 -14.64
N ARG A 82 3.19 -24.46 -13.75
CA ARG A 82 2.12 -23.47 -13.56
C ARG A 82 2.71 -22.11 -13.24
N GLY A 83 2.03 -21.05 -13.63
CA GLY A 83 2.40 -19.68 -13.29
C GLY A 83 2.31 -18.73 -14.48
N SER A 84 2.98 -17.59 -14.37
CA SER A 84 3.04 -16.60 -15.44
C SER A 84 4.42 -15.97 -15.55
N LEU A 85 4.84 -15.67 -16.78
CA LEU A 85 6.07 -14.98 -17.12
C LEU A 85 5.74 -13.72 -17.91
N THR A 86 6.15 -12.55 -17.42
CA THR A 86 5.98 -11.29 -18.13
C THR A 86 7.33 -10.80 -18.66
N PHE A 87 7.35 -10.36 -19.91
CA PHE A 87 8.52 -9.81 -20.60
C PHE A 87 8.23 -8.38 -21.03
N GLN A 88 9.15 -7.47 -20.75
CA GLN A 88 9.15 -6.12 -21.30
C GLN A 88 9.96 -6.13 -22.59
N VAL A 89 9.33 -5.83 -23.72
CA VAL A 89 9.97 -5.78 -25.03
C VAL A 89 10.06 -4.33 -25.48
N LEU A 90 11.27 -3.83 -25.67
CA LEU A 90 11.53 -2.59 -26.39
C LEU A 90 11.26 -2.81 -27.87
N VAL A 91 10.52 -1.90 -28.50
CA VAL A 91 10.32 -1.86 -29.94
C VAL A 91 10.88 -0.54 -30.45
N GLU A 92 11.92 -0.63 -31.27
CA GLU A 92 12.57 0.53 -31.88
C GLU A 92 11.72 1.19 -32.98
N PRO A 93 12.04 2.42 -33.40
CA PRO A 93 11.41 3.09 -34.54
C PRO A 93 11.43 2.27 -35.85
N SER A 94 12.44 1.41 -36.00
CA SER A 94 12.62 0.46 -37.11
C SER A 94 11.66 -0.73 -37.05
N GLY A 95 11.02 -0.98 -35.90
CA GLY A 95 10.28 -2.21 -35.60
C GLY A 95 11.16 -3.34 -35.07
N PHE A 96 12.45 -3.10 -34.82
CA PHE A 96 13.33 -4.09 -34.20
C PHE A 96 12.96 -4.28 -32.71
N PRO A 97 12.72 -5.52 -32.25
CA PRO A 97 12.45 -5.78 -30.85
C PRO A 97 13.71 -6.14 -30.06
N CYS A 98 13.70 -5.77 -28.77
CA CYS A 98 14.69 -6.21 -27.81
C CYS A 98 14.04 -6.40 -26.43
N VAL A 99 14.09 -7.61 -25.88
CA VAL A 99 13.62 -7.89 -24.52
C VAL A 99 14.53 -7.16 -23.53
N LEU A 100 13.96 -6.24 -22.75
CA LEU A 100 14.64 -5.41 -21.75
C LEU A 100 14.72 -6.07 -20.38
N SER A 101 13.60 -6.65 -19.95
CA SER A 101 13.47 -7.25 -18.63
C SER A 101 12.37 -8.30 -18.59
N TYR A 102 12.38 -9.18 -17.59
CA TYR A 102 11.39 -10.24 -17.44
C TYR A 102 11.23 -10.69 -15.98
N THR A 103 10.18 -11.48 -15.71
CA THR A 103 9.82 -11.91 -14.33
C THR A 103 10.33 -13.29 -13.92
N ASP A 104 10.93 -14.07 -14.83
CA ASP A 104 11.46 -15.41 -14.50
C ASP A 104 12.79 -15.33 -13.74
N ILE A 105 12.79 -15.73 -12.47
CA ILE A 105 14.01 -15.83 -11.65
C ILE A 105 14.69 -17.20 -11.75
N THR A 106 14.03 -18.18 -12.35
CA THR A 106 14.52 -19.57 -12.38
C THR A 106 15.64 -19.76 -13.41
N ASN A 107 15.84 -18.78 -14.29
CA ASN A 107 16.73 -18.87 -15.44
C ASN A 107 16.46 -20.12 -16.28
N SER A 108 15.18 -20.46 -16.47
CA SER A 108 14.79 -21.69 -17.17
C SER A 108 15.20 -21.66 -18.65
N PRO A 109 15.50 -22.82 -19.27
CA PRO A 109 15.71 -22.91 -20.72
C PRO A 109 14.50 -22.40 -21.52
N LEU A 110 13.29 -22.54 -20.95
CA LEU A 110 12.06 -22.00 -21.51
C LEU A 110 12.13 -20.48 -21.65
N THR A 111 12.63 -19.77 -20.63
CA THR A 111 12.81 -18.32 -20.68
C THR A 111 13.82 -17.88 -21.72
N ALA A 112 14.94 -18.57 -21.84
CA ALA A 112 15.93 -18.28 -22.88
C ALA A 112 15.31 -18.42 -24.30
N ASP A 113 14.47 -19.43 -24.53
CA ASP A 113 13.75 -19.58 -25.78
C ASP A 113 12.69 -18.50 -26.00
N LEU A 114 11.94 -18.11 -24.97
CA LEU A 114 10.98 -17.02 -25.05
C LEU A 114 11.68 -15.70 -25.42
N ILE A 115 12.80 -15.38 -24.78
CA ILE A 115 13.61 -14.20 -25.12
C ILE A 115 14.02 -14.22 -26.59
N ARG A 116 14.60 -15.34 -27.04
CA ARG A 116 15.05 -15.51 -28.43
C ARG A 116 13.90 -15.36 -29.42
N LEU A 117 12.74 -15.97 -29.13
CA LEU A 117 11.59 -15.92 -30.02
C LEU A 117 10.94 -14.53 -30.06
N LEU A 118 10.85 -13.83 -28.91
CA LEU A 118 10.35 -12.46 -28.83
C LEU A 118 11.25 -11.46 -29.58
N ASN A 119 12.57 -11.62 -29.49
CA ASN A 119 13.54 -10.85 -30.26
C ASN A 119 13.49 -11.16 -31.77
N GLY A 120 12.88 -12.29 -32.16
CA GLY A 120 12.64 -12.66 -33.56
C GLY A 120 11.25 -12.28 -34.09
N CYS A 121 10.38 -11.71 -33.25
CA CYS A 121 9.03 -11.33 -33.67
C CYS A 121 9.06 -10.12 -34.61
N ILE A 122 8.12 -10.08 -35.55
CA ILE A 122 7.93 -8.91 -36.42
C ILE A 122 7.02 -7.92 -35.69
N TRP A 123 7.59 -6.79 -35.26
CA TRP A 123 6.86 -5.72 -34.58
C TRP A 123 6.56 -4.56 -35.51
N LYS A 124 5.37 -3.98 -35.33
CA LYS A 124 5.05 -2.66 -35.88
C LYS A 124 5.42 -1.61 -34.82
N PRO A 125 6.17 -0.56 -35.18
CA PRO A 125 6.61 0.45 -34.22
C PRO A 125 5.44 1.34 -33.77
N ALA A 126 5.59 1.92 -32.57
CA ALA A 126 4.70 2.97 -32.08
C ALA A 126 4.92 4.27 -32.86
N LYS A 127 3.87 5.09 -33.02
CA LYS A 127 3.98 6.42 -33.62
C LYS A 127 3.45 7.51 -32.70
N VAL A 128 4.22 8.58 -32.51
CA VAL A 128 3.79 9.81 -31.82
C VAL A 128 3.87 10.95 -32.83
N ASN A 129 2.76 11.69 -33.01
CA ASN A 129 2.65 12.74 -34.02
C ASN A 129 3.05 12.25 -35.43
N GLY A 130 2.67 11.02 -35.76
CA GLY A 130 2.98 10.37 -37.05
C GLY A 130 4.41 9.83 -37.20
N LYS A 131 5.32 10.11 -36.26
CA LYS A 131 6.72 9.69 -36.31
C LYS A 131 6.95 8.42 -35.48
N PRO A 132 7.66 7.40 -36.01
CA PRO A 132 8.04 6.23 -35.23
C PRO A 132 8.89 6.60 -34.01
N VAL A 133 8.61 5.98 -32.86
CA VAL A 133 9.34 6.19 -31.60
C VAL A 133 9.65 4.86 -30.92
N SER A 134 10.69 4.83 -30.10
CA SER A 134 10.96 3.68 -29.23
C SER A 134 9.89 3.55 -28.15
N ALA A 135 9.28 2.37 -28.04
CA ALA A 135 8.26 2.09 -27.05
C ALA A 135 8.44 0.71 -26.42
N SER A 136 8.22 0.58 -25.11
CA SER A 136 8.19 -0.74 -24.46
C SER A 136 6.77 -1.29 -24.36
N VAL A 137 6.61 -2.58 -24.64
CA VAL A 137 5.35 -3.32 -24.54
C VAL A 137 5.57 -4.56 -23.66
N ASN A 138 4.60 -4.87 -22.80
CA ASN A 138 4.65 -6.07 -21.99
C ASN A 138 3.97 -7.24 -22.72
N ILE A 139 4.57 -8.43 -22.67
CA ILE A 139 3.96 -9.69 -23.08
C ILE A 139 3.83 -10.58 -21.85
N ASN A 140 2.62 -11.02 -21.54
CA ASN A 140 2.36 -11.95 -20.46
C ASN A 140 2.16 -13.36 -21.03
N PHE A 141 2.94 -14.32 -20.54
CA PHE A 141 2.75 -15.74 -20.82
C PHE A 141 2.18 -16.44 -19.59
N LYS A 142 1.05 -17.13 -19.75
CA LYS A 142 0.45 -17.97 -18.70
C LYS A 142 0.76 -19.43 -19.00
N ILE A 143 1.22 -20.15 -17.99
CA ILE A 143 1.48 -21.58 -18.02
C ILE A 143 0.44 -22.27 -17.13
N GLY A 144 -0.32 -23.18 -17.72
CA GLY A 144 -1.33 -23.95 -17.02
C GLY A 144 -2.03 -24.92 -17.97
N ASN A 145 -2.67 -25.95 -17.41
CA ASN A 145 -3.35 -26.99 -18.20
C ASN A 145 -2.44 -27.61 -19.27
N ALA A 146 -1.19 -27.93 -18.88
CA ALA A 146 -0.17 -28.52 -19.74
C ALA A 146 0.24 -27.69 -20.97
N ARG A 147 -0.02 -26.38 -20.98
CA ARG A 147 0.36 -25.48 -22.09
C ARG A 147 0.77 -24.10 -21.60
N ILE A 148 1.51 -23.39 -22.47
CA ILE A 148 1.76 -21.96 -22.38
C ILE A 148 0.89 -21.22 -23.40
N THR A 149 0.37 -20.06 -23.00
CA THR A 149 -0.35 -19.11 -23.87
C THR A 149 0.19 -17.72 -23.61
N GLY A 150 0.24 -16.86 -24.63
CA GLY A 150 0.82 -15.52 -24.54
C GLY A 150 -0.15 -14.44 -25.01
N GLU A 151 -0.13 -13.29 -24.37
CA GLU A 151 -0.93 -12.12 -24.76
C GLU A 151 -0.14 -10.82 -24.56
N MET A 152 -0.36 -9.84 -25.44
CA MET A 152 0.13 -8.49 -25.20
C MET A 152 -0.62 -7.87 -24.02
N GLN A 153 0.10 -7.50 -22.98
CA GLN A 153 -0.45 -6.78 -21.85
C GLN A 153 -0.34 -5.28 -22.14
N ARG A 154 -1.47 -4.68 -22.55
CA ARG A 154 -1.56 -3.23 -22.75
C ARG A 154 -1.63 -2.51 -21.42
N MET A 155 -0.92 -1.39 -21.32
CA MET A 155 -1.04 -0.50 -20.18
C MET A 155 -2.19 0.46 -20.42
N ASP A 156 -3.11 0.51 -19.47
CA ASP A 156 -4.04 1.62 -19.38
C ASP A 156 -3.32 2.80 -18.70
N LEU A 157 -2.71 3.66 -19.51
CA LEU A 157 -2.03 4.86 -19.01
C LEU A 157 -3.00 5.83 -18.31
N SER A 158 -4.32 5.66 -18.45
CA SER A 158 -5.29 6.46 -17.71
C SER A 158 -5.34 6.10 -16.21
N GLU A 159 -4.96 4.87 -15.85
CA GLU A 159 -4.80 4.44 -14.46
C GLU A 159 -3.46 4.88 -13.84
N LEU A 160 -2.49 5.31 -14.67
CA LEU A 160 -1.24 5.94 -14.22
C LEU A 160 -1.39 7.44 -13.96
N LYS A 161 -2.59 8.00 -14.10
CA LYS A 161 -2.82 9.40 -13.72
C LYS A 161 -2.38 9.58 -12.26
N PRO A 162 -1.61 10.63 -11.94
CA PRO A 162 -1.26 10.92 -10.56
C PRO A 162 -2.55 10.98 -9.73
N PRO A 163 -2.57 10.42 -8.51
CA PRO A 163 -3.79 10.31 -7.69
C PRO A 163 -4.39 11.65 -7.23
N GLY A 164 -3.97 12.77 -7.83
CA GLY A 164 -4.25 14.13 -7.39
C GLY A 164 -3.23 14.62 -6.38
N ASN A 165 -3.59 15.71 -5.70
CA ASN A 165 -2.80 16.25 -4.60
C ASN A 165 -3.29 15.67 -3.27
N PRO A 166 -2.38 15.41 -2.31
CA PRO A 166 -2.79 15.10 -0.95
C PRO A 166 -3.61 16.26 -0.37
N THR A 167 -4.57 15.95 0.48
CA THR A 167 -5.29 16.96 1.26
C THR A 167 -4.54 17.16 2.57
N ILE A 168 -3.99 18.35 2.79
CA ILE A 168 -3.31 18.73 4.04
C ILE A 168 -4.22 19.71 4.78
N TYR A 169 -4.73 19.30 5.94
CA TYR A 169 -5.62 20.09 6.78
C TYR A 169 -4.84 21.05 7.69
N ASN A 170 -3.65 20.63 8.10
CA ASN A 170 -2.72 21.47 8.84
C ASN A 170 -2.12 22.58 7.96
N LYS A 171 -2.64 23.80 8.09
CA LYS A 171 -2.21 24.97 7.32
C LYS A 171 -0.99 25.70 7.90
N ASN A 172 -0.56 25.32 9.11
CA ASN A 172 0.48 26.03 9.86
C ASN A 172 1.82 25.28 9.84
N ALA A 173 1.82 23.99 9.53
CA ALA A 173 3.03 23.18 9.45
C ALA A 173 3.76 23.35 8.11
N VAL A 174 5.09 23.42 8.19
CA VAL A 174 5.99 23.32 7.04
C VAL A 174 6.80 22.02 7.17
N TYR A 175 6.62 21.11 6.21
CA TYR A 175 7.24 19.79 6.23
C TYR A 175 8.58 19.78 5.48
N ASN A 176 9.68 19.86 6.23
CA ASN A 176 11.04 19.91 5.66
C ASN A 176 11.63 18.53 5.29
N ASN A 177 11.05 17.44 5.81
CA ASN A 177 11.42 16.06 5.48
C ASN A 177 12.94 15.74 5.48
N PRO A 178 13.72 16.17 6.49
CA PRO A 178 15.18 16.01 6.48
C PRO A 178 15.64 14.55 6.48
N SER A 179 14.82 13.61 6.94
CA SER A 179 15.17 12.19 6.97
C SER A 179 14.93 11.51 5.62
N LEU A 180 14.23 12.13 4.68
CA LEU A 180 13.87 11.53 3.40
C LEU A 180 15.10 11.02 2.63
N LYS A 181 16.23 11.74 2.70
CA LYS A 181 17.51 11.35 2.07
C LYS A 181 18.13 10.06 2.61
N ASN A 182 17.69 9.60 3.78
CA ASN A 182 18.18 8.38 4.42
C ASN A 182 17.39 7.14 3.98
N TYR A 183 16.38 7.31 3.13
CA TYR A 183 15.51 6.22 2.71
C TYR A 183 15.56 6.04 1.20
N GLU A 184 15.46 4.77 0.79
CA GLU A 184 15.15 4.37 -0.56
C GLU A 184 13.70 3.90 -0.64
N PHE A 185 12.99 4.43 -1.63
CA PHE A 185 11.61 4.10 -1.93
C PHE A 185 11.61 3.19 -3.16
N THR A 186 10.92 2.07 -3.07
CA THR A 186 10.72 1.16 -4.20
C THR A 186 9.23 0.89 -4.37
N THR A 187 8.72 1.12 -5.57
CA THR A 187 7.28 1.06 -5.84
C THR A 187 6.99 -0.03 -6.86
N TRP A 188 6.04 -0.90 -6.50
CA TRP A 188 5.47 -1.89 -7.40
C TRP A 188 3.99 -1.58 -7.66
N THR A 189 3.61 -1.75 -8.91
CA THR A 189 2.26 -1.60 -9.47
C THR A 189 1.99 -2.81 -10.36
N LYS A 190 0.73 -3.09 -10.71
CA LYS A 190 0.36 -4.13 -11.68
C LYS A 190 0.99 -3.94 -13.08
N TYR A 191 1.57 -2.77 -13.35
CA TYR A 191 2.19 -2.42 -14.62
C TYR A 191 3.70 -2.72 -14.68
N ASN A 192 4.38 -2.68 -13.54
CA ASN A 192 5.80 -2.98 -13.43
C ASN A 192 6.10 -4.24 -12.62
N SER A 193 5.07 -4.99 -12.23
CA SER A 193 5.24 -6.20 -11.44
C SER A 193 4.04 -7.14 -11.58
N PRO A 194 4.16 -8.40 -11.17
CA PRO A 194 3.05 -9.36 -11.10
C PRO A 194 2.03 -9.06 -9.97
N LEU A 195 1.94 -7.81 -9.51
CA LEU A 195 0.93 -7.41 -8.55
C LEU A 195 -0.47 -7.60 -9.15
N PRO A 196 -1.42 -8.18 -8.40
CA PRO A 196 -2.76 -8.46 -8.92
C PRO A 196 -3.60 -7.19 -9.16
N ASP A 197 -3.44 -6.15 -8.33
CA ASP A 197 -4.06 -4.84 -8.54
C ASP A 197 -3.23 -3.72 -7.87
N ASN A 198 -3.52 -2.46 -8.22
CA ASN A 198 -2.85 -1.30 -7.61
C ASN A 198 -3.51 -0.86 -6.30
N ILE A 199 -4.80 -1.17 -6.10
CA ILE A 199 -5.55 -0.75 -4.92
C ILE A 199 -5.25 -1.74 -3.80
N GLY A 200 -4.26 -1.42 -2.98
CA GLY A 200 -3.91 -2.21 -1.80
C GLY A 200 -4.94 -2.08 -0.68
N GLN A 201 -5.32 -3.21 -0.09
CA GLN A 201 -6.30 -3.28 1.01
C GLN A 201 -5.60 -3.53 2.35
N ALA A 202 -4.69 -4.50 2.38
CA ALA A 202 -4.03 -4.91 3.60
C ALA A 202 -2.66 -5.55 3.32
N CYS A 203 -1.79 -5.56 4.32
CA CYS A 203 -0.52 -6.28 4.24
C CYS A 203 -0.04 -6.79 5.59
N ALA A 204 0.71 -7.89 5.58
CA ALA A 204 1.36 -8.45 6.75
C ALA A 204 2.66 -9.14 6.35
N VAL A 205 3.67 -9.10 7.23
CA VAL A 205 4.95 -9.80 7.02
C VAL A 205 5.00 -11.03 7.91
N ASP A 206 5.33 -12.18 7.32
CA ASP A 206 5.41 -13.44 8.04
C ASP A 206 6.78 -13.62 8.73
N LYS A 207 6.93 -14.65 9.56
CA LYS A 207 8.18 -14.88 10.29
C LYS A 207 9.40 -15.18 9.41
N ALA A 208 9.20 -15.47 8.12
CA ALA A 208 10.26 -15.67 7.15
C ALA A 208 10.55 -14.40 6.32
N ASP A 209 10.04 -13.23 6.76
CA ASP A 209 10.09 -11.96 6.04
C ASP A 209 9.38 -11.99 4.68
N VAL A 210 8.44 -12.93 4.48
CA VAL A 210 7.59 -12.92 3.28
C VAL A 210 6.45 -11.94 3.51
N LEU A 211 6.37 -10.92 2.67
CA LEU A 211 5.24 -10.01 2.64
C LEU A 211 4.04 -10.71 2.01
N TRP A 212 2.90 -10.68 2.68
CA TRP A 212 1.60 -10.99 2.10
C TRP A 212 0.87 -9.69 1.82
N TYR A 213 0.50 -9.46 0.56
CA TYR A 213 -0.08 -8.21 0.08
C TYR A 213 -1.44 -8.45 -0.56
N ALA A 214 -2.48 -7.95 0.11
CA ALA A 214 -3.87 -8.04 -0.31
C ALA A 214 -4.28 -6.79 -1.09
N THR A 215 -4.97 -6.99 -2.20
CA THR A 215 -5.48 -5.92 -3.07
C THR A 215 -6.99 -6.05 -3.26
N ALA A 216 -7.58 -5.07 -3.95
CA ALA A 216 -8.97 -5.11 -4.36
C ALA A 216 -9.29 -6.28 -5.32
N LYS A 217 -8.28 -6.95 -5.89
CA LYS A 217 -8.45 -8.08 -6.82
C LYS A 217 -7.39 -9.17 -6.62
N GLY A 218 -7.19 -9.63 -5.40
CA GLY A 218 -6.35 -10.80 -5.14
C GLY A 218 -5.37 -10.62 -4.00
N LEU A 219 -4.54 -11.64 -3.84
CA LEU A 219 -3.52 -11.74 -2.82
C LEU A 219 -2.24 -12.26 -3.46
N THR A 220 -1.10 -11.68 -3.10
CA THR A 220 0.21 -12.14 -3.56
C THR A 220 1.19 -12.17 -2.40
N ARG A 221 2.18 -13.07 -2.48
CA ARG A 221 3.30 -13.12 -1.54
C ARG A 221 4.57 -12.61 -2.20
N PHE A 222 5.40 -11.90 -1.45
CA PHE A 222 6.66 -11.32 -1.94
C PHE A 222 7.79 -11.61 -0.95
N ASP A 223 8.81 -12.35 -1.41
CA ASP A 223 9.97 -12.72 -0.59
C ASP A 223 11.12 -11.67 -0.65
N GLY A 224 10.84 -10.51 -1.22
CA GLY A 224 11.82 -9.45 -1.49
C GLY A 224 12.46 -9.52 -2.87
N LYS A 225 12.26 -10.61 -3.62
CA LYS A 225 12.72 -10.80 -5.01
C LYS A 225 11.56 -11.14 -5.95
N THR A 226 10.65 -12.02 -5.52
CA THR A 226 9.67 -12.65 -6.38
C THR A 226 8.26 -12.52 -5.83
N PHE A 227 7.35 -12.05 -6.68
CA PHE A 227 5.92 -12.07 -6.42
C PHE A 227 5.36 -13.43 -6.83
N ASP A 228 4.67 -14.08 -5.91
CA ASP A 228 3.97 -15.35 -6.16
C ASP A 228 2.47 -15.18 -5.84
N PRO A 229 1.60 -15.22 -6.86
CA PRO A 229 0.18 -14.98 -6.68
C PRO A 229 -0.51 -16.12 -5.93
N VAL A 230 -1.42 -15.76 -5.04
CA VAL A 230 -2.35 -16.69 -4.39
C VAL A 230 -3.59 -16.83 -5.28
N ASN A 231 -3.90 -18.07 -5.68
CA ASN A 231 -4.92 -18.40 -6.67
C ASN A 231 -5.61 -19.73 -6.34
N GLU A 232 -6.55 -20.15 -7.18
CA GLU A 232 -7.35 -21.37 -6.99
C GLU A 232 -6.55 -22.68 -6.97
N TYR A 233 -5.29 -22.67 -7.41
CA TYR A 233 -4.43 -23.85 -7.41
C TYR A 233 -3.65 -24.02 -6.11
N ASN A 234 -3.42 -22.93 -5.37
CA ASN A 234 -2.66 -22.92 -4.12
C ASN A 234 -3.47 -22.40 -2.92
N SER A 235 -4.75 -22.11 -3.13
CA SER A 235 -5.68 -21.60 -2.12
C SER A 235 -7.14 -22.02 -2.43
N PRO A 236 -8.05 -21.95 -1.45
CA PRO A 236 -9.46 -22.32 -1.63
C PRO A 236 -10.31 -21.22 -2.27
N PHE A 237 -9.70 -20.13 -2.77
CA PHE A 237 -10.39 -19.00 -3.38
C PHE A 237 -9.72 -18.60 -4.70
N ASN A 238 -10.46 -17.86 -5.54
CA ASN A 238 -10.00 -17.48 -6.87
C ASN A 238 -8.95 -16.33 -6.80
N ALA A 239 -8.04 -16.29 -7.77
CA ALA A 239 -7.00 -15.26 -7.87
C ALA A 239 -7.49 -13.80 -7.84
N GLU A 240 -8.69 -13.51 -8.36
CA GLU A 240 -9.26 -12.16 -8.44
C GLU A 240 -10.06 -11.76 -7.18
N THR A 241 -10.06 -12.62 -6.15
CA THR A 241 -10.89 -12.42 -4.97
C THR A 241 -10.36 -11.25 -4.14
N ALA A 242 -11.24 -10.28 -3.84
CA ALA A 242 -10.89 -9.16 -2.97
C ALA A 242 -10.58 -9.68 -1.56
N VAL A 243 -9.36 -9.43 -1.10
CA VAL A 243 -8.95 -9.75 0.27
C VAL A 243 -9.03 -8.47 1.09
N ARG A 244 -9.91 -8.49 2.09
CA ARG A 244 -10.24 -7.31 2.88
C ARG A 244 -9.25 -7.07 4.02
N ASP A 245 -8.75 -8.14 4.62
CA ASP A 245 -7.86 -8.08 5.76
C ASP A 245 -6.93 -9.29 5.76
N ILE A 246 -5.70 -9.09 6.21
CA ILE A 246 -4.72 -10.14 6.43
C ILE A 246 -3.93 -9.87 7.69
N MET A 247 -3.81 -10.91 8.53
CA MET A 247 -3.07 -10.84 9.78
C MET A 247 -2.27 -12.13 9.96
N ILE A 248 -1.07 -11.99 10.54
CA ILE A 248 -0.20 -13.13 10.82
C ILE A 248 -0.07 -13.27 12.32
N ASP A 249 -0.46 -14.43 12.83
CA ASP A 249 -0.45 -14.68 14.26
C ASP A 249 0.95 -15.06 14.78
N LYS A 250 1.06 -15.13 16.11
CA LYS A 250 2.30 -15.50 16.78
C LYS A 250 2.80 -16.91 16.42
N GLU A 251 1.96 -17.79 15.91
CA GLU A 251 2.33 -19.13 15.43
C GLU A 251 2.64 -19.15 13.92
N ASN A 252 2.74 -17.98 13.28
CA ASN A 252 2.98 -17.80 11.85
C ASN A 252 1.83 -18.28 10.94
N SER A 253 0.62 -18.45 11.48
CA SER A 253 -0.57 -18.73 10.69
C SER A 253 -1.04 -17.45 9.99
N LYS A 254 -1.42 -17.55 8.72
CA LYS A 254 -1.96 -16.41 7.98
C LYS A 254 -3.48 -16.47 8.05
N TRP A 255 -4.08 -15.41 8.57
CA TRP A 255 -5.52 -15.24 8.68
C TRP A 255 -5.97 -14.27 7.59
N VAL A 256 -6.81 -14.74 6.69
CA VAL A 256 -7.27 -13.99 5.51
C VAL A 256 -8.77 -13.84 5.59
N CYS A 257 -9.26 -12.59 5.53
CA CYS A 257 -10.68 -12.30 5.50
C CYS A 257 -11.14 -11.98 4.08
N ILE A 258 -12.06 -12.80 3.57
CA ILE A 258 -12.68 -12.66 2.26
C ILE A 258 -14.19 -12.64 2.48
N ASP A 259 -14.83 -11.54 2.11
CA ASP A 259 -16.23 -11.26 2.42
C ASP A 259 -16.53 -11.45 3.92
N ASN A 260 -17.31 -12.48 4.26
CA ASN A 260 -17.65 -12.87 5.64
C ASN A 260 -16.98 -14.18 6.07
N THR A 261 -16.06 -14.71 5.25
CA THR A 261 -15.36 -15.97 5.50
C THR A 261 -13.95 -15.69 5.97
N ILE A 262 -13.50 -16.45 6.96
CA ILE A 262 -12.14 -16.38 7.49
C ILE A 262 -11.43 -17.65 7.05
N TYR A 263 -10.32 -17.48 6.33
CA TYR A 263 -9.42 -18.56 5.96
C TYR A 263 -8.19 -18.50 6.84
N LYS A 264 -7.74 -19.65 7.31
CA LYS A 264 -6.49 -19.82 8.04
C LYS A 264 -5.55 -20.66 7.19
N ASN A 265 -4.38 -20.14 6.87
CA ASN A 265 -3.28 -20.89 6.26
C ASN A 265 -2.24 -21.25 7.32
N THR A 266 -1.87 -22.52 7.35
CA THR A 266 -0.84 -23.11 8.22
C THR A 266 0.04 -24.04 7.39
N ASP A 267 1.02 -24.69 8.01
CA ASP A 267 1.82 -25.73 7.36
C ASP A 267 0.97 -26.93 6.89
N ALA A 268 -0.20 -27.15 7.51
CA ALA A 268 -1.18 -28.14 7.07
C ALA A 268 -2.05 -27.68 5.88
N GLY A 269 -1.80 -26.48 5.35
CA GLY A 269 -2.56 -25.87 4.26
C GLY A 269 -3.68 -24.94 4.73
N TRP A 270 -4.59 -24.64 3.81
CA TRP A 270 -5.71 -23.72 4.01
C TRP A 270 -6.92 -24.42 4.63
N GLN A 271 -7.55 -23.76 5.59
CA GLN A 271 -8.79 -24.21 6.23
C GLN A 271 -9.75 -23.04 6.42
N ILE A 272 -11.05 -23.32 6.36
CA ILE A 272 -12.07 -22.34 6.75
C ILE A 272 -12.14 -22.33 8.28
N TYR A 273 -12.02 -21.14 8.86
CA TYR A 273 -12.23 -20.93 10.28
C TYR A 273 -13.70 -20.58 10.53
N ASP A 274 -14.44 -21.53 11.09
CA ASP A 274 -15.84 -21.33 11.48
C ASP A 274 -15.95 -20.38 12.67
N PHE A 275 -15.98 -19.08 12.38
CA PHE A 275 -16.19 -18.03 13.37
C PHE A 275 -17.64 -17.95 13.85
N LYS A 276 -18.60 -18.38 13.02
CA LYS A 276 -20.04 -18.21 13.31
C LYS A 276 -20.49 -19.00 14.54
N LYS A 277 -19.73 -20.01 14.95
CA LYS A 277 -19.92 -20.72 16.23
C LYS A 277 -19.77 -19.82 17.47
N PHE A 278 -19.10 -18.66 17.35
CA PHE A 278 -18.92 -17.71 18.46
C PHE A 278 -19.91 -16.55 18.38
N LEU A 279 -20.02 -15.92 17.22
CA LEU A 279 -20.95 -14.82 16.96
C LEU A 279 -21.47 -14.91 15.52
N ALA A 280 -22.79 -14.74 15.36
CA ALA A 280 -23.41 -14.75 14.04
C ALA A 280 -23.00 -13.54 13.17
N ALA A 281 -22.66 -12.41 13.81
CA ALA A 281 -22.14 -11.25 13.12
C ALA A 281 -20.76 -11.55 12.49
N GLY A 282 -20.57 -11.10 11.26
CA GLY A 282 -19.28 -11.22 10.57
C GLY A 282 -18.17 -10.44 11.27
N VAL A 283 -16.92 -10.84 10.97
CA VAL A 283 -15.73 -10.20 11.53
C VAL A 283 -15.35 -8.96 10.74
N SER A 284 -15.17 -7.86 11.46
CA SER A 284 -14.69 -6.59 10.92
C SER A 284 -13.16 -6.54 10.88
N HIS A 285 -12.45 -6.98 11.91
CA HIS A 285 -10.98 -7.05 11.90
C HIS A 285 -10.47 -8.26 12.65
N ILE A 286 -9.33 -8.80 12.20
CA ILE A 286 -8.60 -9.84 12.93
C ILE A 286 -7.27 -9.26 13.39
N LEU A 287 -7.07 -9.21 14.71
CA LEU A 287 -5.89 -8.63 15.32
C LEU A 287 -5.19 -9.68 16.19
N THR A 288 -3.89 -9.51 16.40
CA THR A 288 -3.13 -10.35 17.34
C THR A 288 -2.37 -9.50 18.34
N SER A 289 -2.27 -9.98 19.58
CA SER A 289 -1.42 -9.35 20.59
C SER A 289 0.02 -9.85 20.53
N LYS A 290 0.94 -9.11 21.16
CA LYS A 290 2.33 -9.57 21.39
C LYS A 290 2.39 -10.90 22.17
N ASN A 291 1.37 -11.21 22.98
CA ASN A 291 1.28 -12.43 23.76
C ASN A 291 0.65 -13.61 23.00
N GLY A 292 0.10 -13.39 21.80
CA GLY A 292 -0.49 -14.42 20.95
C GLY A 292 -2.00 -14.61 21.13
N GLU A 293 -2.69 -13.67 21.78
CA GLU A 293 -4.15 -13.64 21.74
C GLU A 293 -4.63 -13.26 20.33
N LEU A 294 -5.71 -13.88 19.88
CA LEU A 294 -6.45 -13.45 18.69
C LEU A 294 -7.67 -12.63 19.13
N LEU A 295 -7.88 -11.51 18.45
CA LEU A 295 -8.98 -10.59 18.70
C LEU A 295 -9.79 -10.45 17.42
N PHE A 296 -11.06 -10.80 17.48
CA PHE A 296 -11.98 -10.66 16.35
C PHE A 296 -13.01 -9.58 16.70
N THR A 297 -12.92 -8.42 16.06
CA THR A 297 -13.89 -7.33 16.25
C THR A 297 -15.12 -7.59 15.38
N THR A 298 -16.31 -7.30 15.89
CA THR A 298 -17.57 -7.50 15.16
C THR A 298 -18.57 -6.41 15.52
N LYS A 299 -19.68 -6.32 14.76
CA LYS A 299 -20.82 -5.45 15.08
C LYS A 299 -21.60 -5.88 16.34
N SER A 300 -21.31 -7.05 16.92
CA SER A 300 -22.07 -7.62 18.05
C SER A 300 -21.21 -8.02 19.25
N GLY A 301 -19.92 -7.70 19.23
CA GLY A 301 -18.99 -7.91 20.34
C GLY A 301 -17.56 -8.17 19.87
N LEU A 302 -16.68 -8.36 20.85
CA LEU A 302 -15.30 -8.77 20.67
C LEU A 302 -15.17 -10.26 21.05
N VAL A 303 -14.59 -11.07 20.17
CA VAL A 303 -14.18 -12.44 20.52
C VAL A 303 -12.69 -12.45 20.78
N VAL A 304 -12.29 -12.89 21.96
CA VAL A 304 -10.89 -13.04 22.38
C VAL A 304 -10.59 -14.53 22.47
N VAL A 305 -9.63 -15.01 21.69
CA VAL A 305 -9.15 -16.40 21.73
C VAL A 305 -7.78 -16.42 22.38
N ARG A 306 -7.66 -17.17 23.48
CA ARG A 306 -6.42 -17.37 24.24
C ARG A 306 -6.16 -18.87 24.35
N LYS A 307 -5.26 -19.41 23.52
CA LYS A 307 -5.09 -20.87 23.38
C LYS A 307 -6.46 -21.52 23.12
N ASP A 308 -6.89 -22.43 23.99
CA ASP A 308 -8.18 -23.13 23.86
C ASP A 308 -9.36 -22.40 24.52
N LYS A 309 -9.13 -21.25 25.17
CA LYS A 309 -10.18 -20.48 25.83
C LYS A 309 -10.70 -19.38 24.91
N VAL A 310 -12.02 -19.29 24.79
CA VAL A 310 -12.70 -18.24 24.03
C VAL A 310 -13.56 -17.40 24.98
N VAL A 311 -13.40 -16.09 24.92
CA VAL A 311 -14.17 -15.12 25.68
C VAL A 311 -14.91 -14.20 24.71
N VAL A 312 -16.22 -14.06 24.90
CA VAL A 312 -17.06 -13.15 24.11
C VAL A 312 -17.45 -11.94 24.98
N ILE A 313 -16.99 -10.76 24.58
CA ILE A 313 -17.24 -9.49 25.25
C ILE A 313 -18.28 -8.71 24.45
N ASN A 314 -19.46 -8.52 25.03
CA ASN A 314 -20.54 -7.72 24.46
C ASN A 314 -21.36 -7.09 25.60
N LYS A 315 -22.40 -6.30 25.30
CA LYS A 315 -23.27 -5.69 26.32
C LYS A 315 -23.93 -6.68 27.28
N LYS A 316 -24.13 -7.95 26.88
CA LYS A 316 -24.72 -8.98 27.75
C LYS A 316 -23.70 -9.50 28.77
N SER A 317 -22.47 -9.78 28.35
CA SER A 317 -21.40 -10.24 29.26
C SER A 317 -20.70 -9.09 30.00
N MET A 318 -20.77 -7.87 29.47
CA MET A 318 -20.12 -6.67 29.99
C MET A 318 -21.06 -5.45 29.88
N PRO A 319 -21.96 -5.22 30.86
CA PRO A 319 -22.91 -4.11 30.81
C PRO A 319 -22.27 -2.70 30.68
N LEU A 320 -21.06 -2.54 31.22
CA LEU A 320 -20.26 -1.30 31.15
C LEU A 320 -19.66 -1.03 29.75
N LEU A 321 -19.64 -2.02 28.85
CA LEU A 321 -19.18 -1.83 27.48
C LEU A 321 -20.00 -0.70 26.82
N PRO A 322 -19.39 0.35 26.24
CA PRO A 322 -20.18 1.47 25.71
C PRO A 322 -21.12 1.06 24.57
N SER A 323 -20.65 0.18 23.66
CA SER A 323 -21.43 -0.41 22.57
C SER A 323 -20.92 -1.81 22.22
N SER A 324 -21.81 -2.71 21.79
CA SER A 324 -21.41 -4.02 21.21
C SER A 324 -20.84 -3.91 19.81
N ASN A 325 -20.96 -2.76 19.13
CA ASN A 325 -20.32 -2.55 17.83
C ASN A 325 -18.86 -2.16 18.04
N ILE A 326 -17.95 -3.12 17.84
CA ILE A 326 -16.52 -2.99 18.12
C ILE A 326 -15.78 -2.64 16.84
N TYR A 327 -15.03 -1.55 16.86
CA TYR A 327 -14.18 -1.11 15.74
C TYR A 327 -12.77 -1.68 15.86
N TYR A 328 -12.16 -1.55 17.04
CA TYR A 328 -10.78 -1.96 17.26
C TYR A 328 -10.58 -2.56 18.65
N ALA A 329 -9.56 -3.41 18.79
CA ALA A 329 -9.13 -3.94 20.08
C ALA A 329 -7.60 -4.08 20.13
N PHE A 330 -7.00 -3.77 21.27
CA PHE A 330 -5.56 -3.84 21.48
C PHE A 330 -5.26 -4.42 22.86
N VAL A 331 -4.22 -5.26 22.94
CA VAL A 331 -3.72 -5.77 24.22
C VAL A 331 -2.32 -5.23 24.43
N ASP A 332 -2.14 -4.44 25.47
CA ASP A 332 -0.84 -3.85 25.80
C ASP A 332 0.09 -4.82 26.54
N SER A 333 1.34 -4.41 26.79
CA SER A 333 2.32 -5.23 27.52
C SER A 333 1.90 -5.58 28.94
N ARG A 334 0.99 -4.80 29.54
CA ARG A 334 0.42 -5.02 30.87
C ARG A 334 -0.81 -5.95 30.84
N LYS A 335 -1.14 -6.52 29.67
CA LYS A 335 -2.29 -7.41 29.43
C LYS A 335 -3.66 -6.74 29.58
N ARG A 336 -3.70 -5.41 29.53
CA ARG A 336 -4.96 -4.66 29.50
C ARG A 336 -5.55 -4.71 28.10
N ILE A 337 -6.85 -4.95 28.00
CA ILE A 337 -7.58 -4.94 26.74
C ILE A 337 -8.20 -3.56 26.56
N TRP A 338 -7.75 -2.85 25.55
CA TRP A 338 -8.31 -1.58 25.09
C TRP A 338 -9.28 -1.86 23.95
N ILE A 339 -10.51 -1.36 24.06
CA ILE A 339 -11.58 -1.63 23.11
C ILE A 339 -12.18 -0.31 22.65
N GLY A 340 -12.09 -0.04 21.35
CA GLY A 340 -12.81 1.04 20.68
C GLY A 340 -14.16 0.57 20.18
N THR A 341 -15.23 1.27 20.57
CA THR A 341 -16.60 0.93 20.21
C THR A 341 -17.28 2.10 19.49
N SER A 342 -18.43 1.84 18.86
CA SER A 342 -19.22 2.88 18.21
C SER A 342 -19.75 3.98 19.14
N LYS A 343 -19.60 3.86 20.46
CA LYS A 343 -20.07 4.85 21.45
C LYS A 343 -18.99 5.18 22.49
N GLY A 344 -17.73 5.21 22.05
CA GLY A 344 -16.56 5.50 22.87
C GLY A 344 -15.75 4.26 23.24
N SER A 345 -14.81 4.42 24.16
CA SER A 345 -13.78 3.42 24.45
C SER A 345 -13.82 2.91 25.89
N ILE A 346 -13.34 1.68 26.09
CA ILE A 346 -13.22 1.03 27.40
C ILE A 346 -11.88 0.30 27.52
N MET A 347 -11.35 0.24 28.74
CA MET A 347 -10.17 -0.56 29.08
C MET A 347 -10.54 -1.58 30.16
N ILE A 348 -10.11 -2.82 29.96
CA ILE A 348 -10.28 -3.95 30.88
C ILE A 348 -8.91 -4.40 31.37
N ASP A 349 -8.69 -4.39 32.68
CA ASP A 349 -7.44 -4.82 33.32
C ASP A 349 -7.72 -5.97 34.30
N GLY A 350 -7.60 -7.20 33.80
CA GLY A 350 -7.82 -8.41 34.58
C GLY A 350 -9.18 -8.42 35.29
N ASP A 351 -9.14 -8.60 36.61
CA ASP A 351 -10.31 -8.67 37.48
C ASP A 351 -10.71 -7.29 38.06
N THR A 352 -10.05 -6.21 37.65
CA THR A 352 -10.42 -4.86 38.10
C THR A 352 -11.67 -4.36 37.37
N LEU A 353 -12.32 -3.36 37.97
CA LEU A 353 -13.46 -2.72 37.33
C LEU A 353 -13.04 -2.09 35.99
N PRO A 354 -13.75 -2.39 34.88
CA PRO A 354 -13.48 -1.77 33.60
C PRO A 354 -13.54 -0.25 33.66
N THR A 355 -12.58 0.42 33.02
CA THR A 355 -12.54 1.88 32.94
C THR A 355 -13.17 2.33 31.63
N THR A 356 -14.28 3.04 31.70
CA THR A 356 -14.92 3.69 30.54
C THR A 356 -14.43 5.12 30.40
N PHE A 357 -14.15 5.58 29.18
CA PHE A 357 -13.58 6.92 28.98
C PHE A 357 -14.59 8.02 28.66
N ASN A 358 -15.89 7.71 28.57
CA ASN A 358 -16.94 8.67 28.17
C ASN A 358 -17.18 9.82 29.17
N THR A 359 -16.73 9.67 30.42
CA THR A 359 -16.98 10.63 31.50
C THR A 359 -15.72 11.41 31.94
N PHE A 360 -14.52 10.97 31.57
CA PHE A 360 -13.26 11.54 32.03
C PHE A 360 -12.69 12.58 31.07
N GLY A 361 -11.91 13.55 31.58
CA GLY A 361 -11.21 14.57 30.79
C GLY A 361 -9.97 14.04 30.06
N THR A 362 -10.05 12.82 29.51
CA THR A 362 -8.97 12.20 28.73
C THR A 362 -9.18 12.44 27.23
N PRO A 363 -8.16 12.31 26.38
CA PRO A 363 -8.33 12.34 24.92
C PRO A 363 -9.33 11.31 24.39
N LEU A 364 -9.54 10.20 25.11
CA LEU A 364 -10.51 9.16 24.75
C LEU A 364 -11.98 9.54 25.04
N LYS A 365 -12.27 10.77 25.48
CA LYS A 365 -13.61 11.15 25.92
C LYS A 365 -14.61 11.13 24.77
N ASN A 366 -15.48 10.12 24.76
CA ASN A 366 -16.45 9.83 23.71
C ASN A 366 -15.82 9.43 22.36
N GLU A 367 -14.50 9.25 22.32
CA GLU A 367 -13.78 8.92 21.09
C GLU A 367 -13.56 7.41 20.98
N CYS A 368 -13.59 6.91 19.74
CA CYS A 368 -13.35 5.52 19.43
C CYS A 368 -11.87 5.30 19.11
N ILE A 369 -11.23 4.35 19.80
CA ILE A 369 -9.93 3.85 19.39
C ILE A 369 -10.10 3.12 18.04
N SER A 370 -9.40 3.57 17.00
CA SER A 370 -9.39 2.94 15.67
C SER A 370 -8.10 2.18 15.35
N GLY A 371 -7.06 2.37 16.16
CA GLY A 371 -5.74 1.79 15.98
C GLY A 371 -4.90 2.02 17.22
N ALA A 372 -3.92 1.15 17.46
CA ALA A 372 -3.02 1.30 18.59
C ALA A 372 -1.66 0.64 18.35
N THR A 373 -0.61 1.23 18.92
CA THR A 373 0.71 0.62 19.04
C THR A 373 1.36 1.02 20.36
N GLU A 374 2.39 0.30 20.78
CA GLU A 374 3.09 0.51 22.05
C GLU A 374 4.60 0.44 21.82
N ASP A 375 5.32 1.45 22.33
CA ASP A 375 6.79 1.51 22.28
C ASP A 375 7.46 0.61 23.32
N GLU A 376 8.79 0.49 23.27
CA GLU A 376 9.56 -0.29 24.26
C GLU A 376 9.54 0.27 25.68
N ASN A 377 9.12 1.52 25.86
CA ASN A 377 9.00 2.16 27.17
C ASN A 377 7.61 1.94 27.79
N GLY A 378 6.68 1.29 27.08
CA GLY A 378 5.31 1.07 27.53
C GLY A 378 4.39 2.28 27.35
N ASN A 379 4.78 3.27 26.55
CA ASN A 379 3.87 4.31 26.10
C ASN A 379 2.95 3.74 25.03
N ILE A 380 1.67 4.06 25.11
CA ILE A 380 0.65 3.58 24.17
C ILE A 380 0.18 4.75 23.32
N TYR A 381 0.13 4.51 22.01
CA TYR A 381 -0.30 5.45 21.00
C TYR A 381 -1.63 4.94 20.45
N PHE A 382 -2.65 5.79 20.43
CA PHE A 382 -3.99 5.48 19.93
C PHE A 382 -4.34 6.43 18.79
N SER A 383 -4.82 5.90 17.67
CA SER A 383 -5.54 6.70 16.68
C SER A 383 -7.00 6.76 17.09
N LEU A 384 -7.57 7.96 17.03
CA LEU A 384 -8.93 8.25 17.48
C LEU A 384 -9.81 8.65 16.30
N VAL A 385 -11.05 8.16 16.30
CA VAL A 385 -12.06 8.49 15.30
C VAL A 385 -13.41 8.77 15.96
N SER A 386 -14.13 9.75 15.41
CA SER A 386 -15.47 10.14 15.81
C SER A 386 -16.49 9.41 14.93
N ILE A 387 -17.25 8.46 15.50
CA ILE A 387 -18.14 7.59 14.71
C ILE A 387 -19.47 8.27 14.33
N ASP A 388 -19.90 9.27 15.11
CA ASP A 388 -21.21 9.91 14.96
C ASP A 388 -21.13 11.35 14.40
N LYS A 389 -19.93 11.93 14.25
CA LYS A 389 -19.75 13.30 13.77
C LYS A 389 -19.23 13.26 12.33
N GLY A 390 -20.12 13.45 11.36
CA GLY A 390 -19.77 13.53 9.94
C GLY A 390 -18.94 14.76 9.53
N ALA A 391 -18.14 15.32 10.44
CA ALA A 391 -17.29 16.48 10.19
C ALA A 391 -15.84 16.00 10.00
N PRO A 392 -15.21 16.26 8.86
CA PRO A 392 -13.81 15.88 8.58
C PRO A 392 -12.75 16.60 9.45
N ASP A 393 -13.17 17.38 10.45
CA ASP A 393 -12.36 18.30 11.24
C ASP A 393 -12.75 18.25 12.74
N ASP A 394 -12.97 17.05 13.29
CA ASP A 394 -13.18 16.90 14.74
C ASP A 394 -11.83 17.00 15.47
N ASP A 395 -11.66 18.06 16.26
CA ASP A 395 -10.43 18.32 17.02
C ASP A 395 -10.15 17.27 18.10
N ASN A 396 -11.08 16.34 18.37
CA ASN A 396 -10.86 15.23 19.31
C ASN A 396 -10.26 13.99 18.62
N GLU A 397 -10.23 13.94 17.29
CA GLU A 397 -9.57 12.87 16.52
C GLU A 397 -8.04 13.04 16.50
N GLY A 398 -7.34 12.16 15.78
CA GLY A 398 -5.89 12.19 15.64
C GLY A 398 -5.20 11.22 16.60
N LEU A 399 -4.09 11.64 17.19
CA LEU A 399 -3.20 10.78 17.96
C LEU A 399 -3.29 11.11 19.45
N ALA A 400 -3.71 10.13 20.27
CA ALA A 400 -3.59 10.18 21.72
C ALA A 400 -2.42 9.33 22.20
N VAL A 401 -1.63 9.86 23.14
CA VAL A 401 -0.48 9.18 23.74
C VAL A 401 -0.71 9.04 25.24
N LEU A 402 -0.76 7.80 25.73
CA LEU A 402 -0.74 7.46 27.14
C LEU A 402 0.69 7.12 27.55
N ARG A 403 1.26 7.92 28.44
CA ARG A 403 2.60 7.68 28.97
C ARG A 403 2.58 6.70 30.14
N LEU A 404 3.73 6.13 30.45
CA LEU A 404 3.90 5.14 31.53
C LEU A 404 3.45 5.68 32.91
N ASP A 405 3.61 6.99 33.14
CA ASP A 405 3.20 7.72 34.35
C ASP A 405 1.69 8.01 34.42
N GLY A 406 0.93 7.62 33.40
CA GLY A 406 -0.51 7.84 33.31
C GLY A 406 -0.91 9.18 32.69
N SER A 407 0.05 10.02 32.30
CA SER A 407 -0.24 11.29 31.63
C SER A 407 -0.70 11.06 30.19
N TRP A 408 -1.60 11.94 29.73
CA TRP A 408 -2.13 11.94 28.39
C TRP A 408 -1.59 13.12 27.59
N THR A 409 -1.26 12.88 26.33
CA THR A 409 -1.01 13.92 25.33
C THR A 409 -1.88 13.67 24.12
N HIS A 410 -2.35 14.73 23.46
CA HIS A 410 -3.20 14.63 22.30
C HIS A 410 -2.68 15.54 21.18
N TYR A 411 -2.57 14.97 19.99
CA TYR A 411 -2.08 15.61 18.79
C TYR A 411 -3.13 15.55 17.69
N ASN A 412 -3.47 16.71 17.13
CA ASN A 412 -4.32 16.88 15.97
C ASN A 412 -3.64 17.83 14.97
N ASP A 413 -4.27 18.02 13.82
CA ASP A 413 -3.82 18.86 12.72
C ASP A 413 -3.77 20.37 13.05
N LYS A 414 -4.35 20.80 14.18
CA LYS A 414 -4.32 22.19 14.64
C LYS A 414 -3.24 22.47 15.68
N ASN A 415 -2.85 21.48 16.49
CA ASN A 415 -1.94 21.64 17.62
C ASN A 415 -0.57 20.96 17.43
N SER A 416 -0.37 20.28 16.31
CA SER A 416 0.83 19.48 16.05
C SER A 416 1.30 19.59 14.60
N GLY A 417 2.26 18.78 14.19
CA GLY A 417 2.65 18.61 12.78
C GLY A 417 1.94 17.44 12.11
N LEU A 418 0.83 16.94 12.65
CA LEU A 418 0.00 15.97 11.95
C LEU A 418 -0.70 16.66 10.76
N PRO A 419 -0.71 16.12 9.54
CA PRO A 419 -1.32 16.76 8.38
C PRO A 419 -2.84 16.58 8.28
N SER A 420 -3.39 15.54 8.93
CA SER A 420 -4.82 15.22 9.02
C SER A 420 -5.07 14.32 10.23
N ASN A 421 -6.25 14.44 10.84
CA ASN A 421 -6.62 13.63 12.01
C ASN A 421 -6.99 12.18 11.67
N HIS A 422 -7.29 11.88 10.41
CA HIS A 422 -7.69 10.54 9.96
C HIS A 422 -6.46 9.63 9.74
N ILE A 423 -6.08 8.90 10.80
CA ILE A 423 -5.00 7.92 10.80
C ILE A 423 -5.60 6.52 10.58
N ASN A 424 -5.21 5.87 9.49
CA ASN A 424 -5.68 4.53 9.11
C ASN A 424 -4.87 3.40 9.75
N SER A 425 -3.56 3.62 9.89
CA SER A 425 -2.63 2.60 10.39
C SER A 425 -1.49 3.25 11.15
N MET A 426 -1.03 2.58 12.19
CA MET A 426 0.11 3.01 12.99
C MET A 426 1.09 1.86 13.16
N LEU A 427 2.38 2.18 13.09
CA LEU A 427 3.46 1.22 13.30
C LEU A 427 4.57 1.90 14.10
N TYR A 428 4.88 1.35 15.27
CA TYR A 428 6.04 1.80 16.03
C TYR A 428 7.29 1.06 15.52
N ASP A 429 8.21 1.81 14.94
CA ASP A 429 9.48 1.31 14.44
C ASP A 429 10.51 1.34 15.56
N LYS A 430 10.77 0.17 16.14
CA LYS A 430 11.75 -0.02 17.21
C LYS A 430 13.21 0.21 16.78
N PHE A 431 13.51 0.11 15.48
CA PHE A 431 14.88 0.28 14.98
C PHE A 431 15.27 1.76 14.98
N GLU A 432 14.32 2.63 14.64
CA GLU A 432 14.52 4.08 14.63
C GLU A 432 13.91 4.82 15.81
N ARG A 433 13.10 4.14 16.63
CA ARG A 433 12.32 4.71 17.73
C ARG A 433 11.41 5.83 17.27
N VAL A 434 10.68 5.58 16.18
CA VAL A 434 9.72 6.52 15.58
C VAL A 434 8.37 5.87 15.36
N LEU A 435 7.33 6.69 15.33
CA LEU A 435 5.98 6.27 14.99
C LEU A 435 5.72 6.59 13.52
N TRP A 436 5.43 5.56 12.73
CA TRP A 436 4.92 5.69 11.37
C TRP A 436 3.40 5.66 11.39
N MET A 437 2.77 6.57 10.66
CA MET A 437 1.31 6.66 10.56
C MET A 437 0.88 6.83 9.10
N GLY A 438 0.05 5.91 8.63
CA GLY A 438 -0.62 6.03 7.35
C GLY A 438 -1.90 6.84 7.49
N THR A 439 -2.12 7.80 6.60
CA THR A 439 -3.33 8.64 6.59
C THR A 439 -4.17 8.37 5.34
N GLU A 440 -5.47 8.68 5.41
CA GLU A 440 -6.39 8.46 4.29
C GLU A 440 -6.10 9.37 3.09
N LYS A 441 -5.73 10.63 3.35
CA LYS A 441 -5.62 11.66 2.28
C LYS A 441 -4.33 12.47 2.31
N SER A 442 -3.44 12.25 3.27
CA SER A 442 -2.30 13.14 3.51
C SER A 442 -0.95 12.45 3.41
N GLY A 443 -0.89 11.18 3.01
CA GLY A 443 0.34 10.42 2.89
C GLY A 443 0.82 9.80 4.20
N LEU A 444 2.12 9.54 4.25
CA LEU A 444 2.81 8.86 5.35
C LEU A 444 3.36 9.91 6.31
N VAL A 445 3.15 9.71 7.59
CA VAL A 445 3.69 10.58 8.64
C VAL A 445 4.75 9.81 9.41
N ARG A 446 5.91 10.42 9.58
CA ARG A 446 6.96 9.94 10.48
C ARG A 446 7.03 10.89 11.66
N PHE A 447 6.72 10.38 12.85
CA PHE A 447 6.75 11.15 14.08
C PHE A 447 7.88 10.66 14.98
N ASN A 448 8.86 11.53 15.22
CA ASN A 448 9.89 11.33 16.22
C ASN A 448 9.58 12.28 17.39
N LEU A 449 9.40 11.74 18.60
CA LEU A 449 9.08 12.55 19.79
C LEU A 449 10.10 13.65 20.08
N ASN A 450 11.35 13.49 19.64
CA ASN A 450 12.43 14.46 19.83
C ASN A 450 12.67 15.35 18.60
N ASN A 451 12.44 14.83 17.39
CA ASN A 451 12.81 15.48 16.12
C ASN A 451 11.62 15.96 15.28
N GLY A 452 10.40 15.94 15.84
CA GLY A 452 9.22 16.52 15.22
C GLY A 452 8.55 15.63 14.17
N TRP A 453 7.85 16.27 13.24
CA TRP A 453 6.93 15.63 12.29
C TRP A 453 7.47 15.75 10.87
N GLU A 454 7.47 14.66 10.13
CA GLU A 454 7.75 14.62 8.70
C GLU A 454 6.54 14.02 7.97
N ASN A 455 6.30 14.47 6.74
CA ASN A 455 5.17 14.00 5.94
C ASN A 455 5.59 13.71 4.50
N TYR A 456 5.45 12.46 4.08
CA TYR A 456 5.81 11.98 2.76
C TYR A 456 4.56 11.67 1.94
N HIS A 457 4.51 12.16 0.71
CA HIS A 457 3.43 11.93 -0.25
C HIS A 457 3.93 12.07 -1.70
N ASN A 458 3.10 11.74 -2.68
CA ASN A 458 3.44 11.74 -4.11
C ASN A 458 4.00 13.09 -4.65
N ASN A 459 3.67 14.22 -4.02
CA ASN A 459 4.20 15.53 -4.46
C ASN A 459 5.58 15.91 -3.88
N ASN A 460 6.09 15.20 -2.87
CA ASN A 460 7.35 15.56 -2.19
C ASN A 460 8.29 14.36 -1.96
N SER A 461 7.90 13.17 -2.41
CA SER A 461 8.63 11.92 -2.23
C SER A 461 8.24 10.93 -3.34
N GLN A 462 8.97 9.83 -3.47
CA GLN A 462 8.75 8.82 -4.52
C GLN A 462 7.59 7.85 -4.20
N MET A 463 6.57 8.33 -3.49
CA MET A 463 5.40 7.54 -3.16
C MET A 463 4.44 7.43 -4.35
N PRO A 464 3.83 6.25 -4.61
CA PRO A 464 2.86 6.08 -5.69
C PRO A 464 1.56 6.86 -5.47
N GLY A 465 1.23 7.17 -4.22
CA GLY A 465 0.04 7.90 -3.83
C GLY A 465 0.09 8.34 -2.37
N PHE A 466 -0.98 9.01 -1.93
CA PHE A 466 -1.09 9.56 -0.58
C PHE A 466 -2.11 8.84 0.31
N ASN A 467 -2.96 7.97 -0.24
CA ASN A 467 -3.87 7.17 0.56
C ASN A 467 -3.16 5.90 1.02
N ILE A 468 -2.98 5.78 2.33
CA ILE A 468 -2.29 4.66 2.97
C ILE A 468 -3.28 3.89 3.83
N SER A 469 -3.49 2.63 3.50
CA SER A 469 -4.42 1.76 4.20
C SER A 469 -3.75 1.00 5.35
N GLN A 470 -2.54 0.46 5.13
CA GLN A 470 -1.86 -0.34 6.15
C GLN A 470 -0.34 -0.24 6.05
N LEU A 471 0.31 -0.38 7.21
CA LEU A 471 1.76 -0.48 7.38
C LEU A 471 2.13 -1.85 7.94
N ALA A 472 3.23 -2.42 7.45
CA ALA A 472 3.87 -3.59 8.03
C ALA A 472 5.39 -3.41 8.03
N GLN A 473 6.10 -4.01 8.97
CA GLN A 473 7.56 -3.95 9.05
C GLN A 473 8.14 -5.36 9.13
N ASP A 474 9.18 -5.64 8.34
CA ASP A 474 9.89 -6.90 8.39
C ASP A 474 10.93 -6.97 9.52
N SER A 475 11.55 -8.13 9.72
CA SER A 475 12.53 -8.34 10.78
C SER A 475 13.83 -7.51 10.62
N LYS A 476 14.05 -6.93 9.44
CA LYS A 476 15.22 -6.09 9.09
C LYS A 476 14.90 -4.60 9.17
N GLY A 477 13.69 -4.24 9.56
CA GLY A 477 13.25 -2.85 9.70
C GLY A 477 12.74 -2.23 8.39
N VAL A 478 12.60 -3.01 7.31
CA VAL A 478 12.01 -2.52 6.06
C VAL A 478 10.52 -2.30 6.27
N LEU A 479 10.06 -1.11 5.91
CA LEU A 479 8.66 -0.73 6.00
C LEU A 479 7.97 -1.02 4.66
N TRP A 480 6.87 -1.77 4.73
CA TRP A 480 5.95 -2.02 3.65
C TRP A 480 4.71 -1.16 3.85
N VAL A 481 4.33 -0.43 2.82
CA VAL A 481 3.26 0.56 2.84
C VAL A 481 2.26 0.18 1.76
N THR A 482 1.05 -0.15 2.21
CA THR A 482 -0.09 -0.44 1.33
C THR A 482 -0.73 0.89 0.93
N THR A 483 -0.79 1.15 -0.39
CA THR A 483 -1.39 2.38 -0.92
C THR A 483 -2.53 2.05 -1.89
N ALA A 484 -3.36 3.05 -2.19
CA ALA A 484 -4.36 2.94 -3.24
C ALA A 484 -3.78 2.92 -4.67
N ASN A 485 -2.45 3.04 -4.81
CA ASN A 485 -1.75 3.21 -6.10
C ASN A 485 -0.55 2.25 -6.26
N GLY A 486 -0.47 1.20 -5.45
CA GLY A 486 0.59 0.20 -5.50
C GLY A 486 1.19 -0.11 -4.13
N LEU A 487 2.10 -1.08 -4.13
CA LEU A 487 2.91 -1.44 -2.96
C LEU A 487 4.14 -0.54 -2.92
N LEU A 488 4.40 0.05 -1.77
CA LEU A 488 5.62 0.81 -1.52
C LEU A 488 6.48 0.09 -0.47
N ARG A 489 7.77 -0.04 -0.75
CA ARG A 489 8.80 -0.39 0.22
C ARG A 489 9.64 0.82 0.55
N ILE A 490 9.88 1.03 1.83
CA ILE A 490 10.82 2.03 2.35
C ILE A 490 11.90 1.27 3.12
N ARG A 491 13.14 1.37 2.66
CA ARG A 491 14.31 0.84 3.35
C ARG A 491 15.27 1.96 3.66
N LYS A 492 16.02 1.84 4.75
CA LYS A 492 17.10 2.77 5.05
C LYS A 492 18.31 2.51 4.14
N ASN A 493 18.99 3.57 3.72
CA ASN A 493 20.23 3.53 2.95
C ASN A 493 21.41 3.01 3.76
#